data_AF-A0A8T5P1P6-F1
#
_entry.id   AF-A0A8T5P1P6-F1
#
_cell.length_a   1.000
_cell.length_b   1.000
_cell.length_c   1.000
_cell.angle_alpha   90.00
_cell.angle_beta   90.00
_cell.angle_gamma   90.00
#
_symmetry.space_group_name_H-M   'P 1'
#
loop_
_entity.id
_entity.type
_entity.pdbx_description
1 polymer ?
#
loop_
_entity_poly.entity_id
_entity_poly.type
_entity_poly.pdbx_seq_one_letter_code
_entity_poly.pdbx_strand_id
1 'polypeptide(L)'
;IEHEFSVTFNHIHIDLMYPLKKIGYSGGLKKIEVSLGMTRSDETAGITGLDAVRLWNKYERGNSEALETLIKYNTEDVVNLEKIIQMTHPRMIEQELKDCK
;
A
#
# COMPACT_ATOMS: atom_id res chain seq x y z
N ILE A 1 -4.18 -15.54 3.28
CA ILE A 1 -4.04 -15.81 1.83
C ILE A 1 -3.66 -17.27 1.61
N GLU A 2 -2.51 -17.75 2.10
CA GLU A 2 -2.12 -19.16 1.92
C GLU A 2 -3.14 -20.16 2.49
N HIS A 3 -3.61 -19.94 3.72
CA HIS A 3 -4.65 -20.77 4.34
C HIS A 3 -5.98 -20.75 3.57
N GLU A 4 -6.40 -19.55 3.15
CA GLU A 4 -7.70 -19.35 2.49
C GLU A 4 -7.74 -19.95 1.08
N PHE A 5 -6.62 -19.84 0.35
CA PHE A 5 -6.53 -20.24 -1.06
C PHE A 5 -5.74 -21.53 -1.27
N SER A 6 -5.26 -22.17 -0.20
CA SER A 6 -4.42 -23.39 -0.26
C SER A 6 -3.23 -23.27 -1.23
N VAL A 7 -2.62 -22.08 -1.27
CA VAL A 7 -1.42 -21.78 -2.09
C VAL A 7 -0.21 -21.59 -1.18
N THR A 8 0.97 -21.94 -1.67
CA THR A 8 2.26 -21.70 -0.99
C THR A 8 3.12 -20.74 -1.79
N PHE A 9 3.61 -19.69 -1.15
CA PHE A 9 4.48 -18.70 -1.77
C PHE A 9 5.95 -18.96 -1.42
N ASN A 10 6.74 -19.37 -2.41
CA ASN A 10 8.19 -19.55 -2.26
C ASN A 10 8.98 -18.37 -2.85
N HIS A 11 8.70 -17.16 -2.34
CA HIS A 11 9.40 -15.94 -2.73
C HIS A 11 9.80 -15.12 -1.51
N ILE A 12 10.78 -14.23 -1.70
CA ILE A 12 11.19 -13.29 -0.64
C ILE A 12 10.05 -12.30 -0.41
N HIS A 13 9.50 -12.32 0.81
CA HIS A 13 8.48 -11.39 1.24
C HIS A 13 9.10 -10.28 2.10
N ILE A 14 8.84 -9.02 1.75
CA ILE A 14 9.31 -7.85 2.49
C ILE A 14 8.10 -7.01 2.88
N ASP A 15 7.92 -6.82 4.18
CA ASP A 15 6.98 -5.82 4.71
C ASP A 15 7.69 -4.46 4.74
N LEU A 16 7.22 -3.52 3.92
CA LEU A 16 7.82 -2.19 3.79
C LEU A 16 7.66 -1.32 5.03
N MET A 17 6.73 -1.65 5.94
CA MET A 17 6.49 -0.84 7.14
C MET A 17 7.77 -0.64 7.95
N TYR A 18 8.58 -1.69 8.14
CA TYR A 18 9.78 -1.61 8.98
C TYR A 18 10.94 -0.89 8.27
N PRO A 19 11.33 -1.24 7.03
CA PRO A 19 12.37 -0.50 6.30
C PRO A 19 12.04 0.99 6.15
N LEU A 20 10.79 1.33 5.82
CA LEU A 20 10.36 2.73 5.69
C LEU A 20 10.45 3.48 7.03
N LYS A 21 10.08 2.83 8.14
CA LYS A 21 10.21 3.41 9.47
C LYS A 21 11.66 3.73 9.84
N LYS A 22 12.61 2.85 9.49
CA LYS A 22 14.05 3.09 9.75
C LYS A 22 14.58 4.34 9.07
N ILE A 23 14.11 4.65 7.86
CA ILE A 23 14.56 5.82 7.10
C ILE A 23 13.70 7.08 7.32
N GLY A 24 12.80 7.05 8.32
CA GLY A 24 12.02 8.21 8.77
C GLY A 24 10.59 8.31 8.24
N TYR A 25 10.09 7.35 7.46
CA TYR A 25 8.71 7.32 6.99
C TYR A 25 7.82 6.50 7.91
N SER A 26 6.78 7.11 8.50
CA SER A 26 5.90 6.43 9.44
C SER A 26 4.43 6.80 9.25
N GLY A 27 3.55 5.88 9.64
CA GLY A 27 2.10 5.98 9.46
C GLY A 27 1.60 5.03 8.38
N GLY A 28 0.33 5.19 8.00
CA GLY A 28 -0.28 4.38 6.94
C GLY A 28 0.24 4.74 5.55
N LEU A 29 0.02 3.84 4.59
CA LEU A 29 0.46 3.94 3.19
C LEU A 29 0.20 5.33 2.58
N LYS A 30 -1.05 5.81 2.66
CA LYS A 30 -1.44 7.14 2.15
C LYS A 30 -0.61 8.29 2.70
N LYS A 31 -0.25 8.25 3.99
CA LYS A 31 0.56 9.30 4.61
C LYS A 31 1.99 9.26 4.06
N ILE A 32 2.51 8.07 3.84
CA ILE A 32 3.84 7.86 3.27
C ILE A 32 3.87 8.36 1.82
N GLU A 33 2.86 8.03 1.01
CA GLU A 33 2.71 8.54 -0.36
C GLU A 33 2.76 10.08 -0.41
N VAL A 34 1.97 10.76 0.43
CA VAL A 34 1.98 12.22 0.52
C VAL A 34 3.36 12.75 0.93
N SER A 35 4.02 12.11 1.90
CA SER A 35 5.36 12.52 2.33
C SER A 35 6.44 12.33 1.24
N LEU A 36 6.18 11.45 0.28
CA LEU A 36 7.02 11.22 -0.90
C LEU A 36 6.60 12.10 -2.10
N GLY A 37 5.61 12.98 -1.93
CA GLY A 37 5.11 13.86 -2.99
C GLY A 37 4.27 13.15 -4.04
N MET A 38 3.76 11.95 -3.74
CA MET A 38 2.89 11.20 -4.63
C MET A 38 1.45 11.72 -4.55
N THR A 39 0.73 11.63 -5.67
CA THR A 39 -0.69 11.96 -5.76
C THR A 39 -1.50 10.73 -6.19
N ARG A 40 -2.75 10.69 -5.74
CA ARG A 40 -3.75 9.70 -6.16
C ARG A 40 -4.71 10.32 -7.15
N SER A 41 -5.50 9.50 -7.84
CA SER A 41 -6.60 10.02 -8.66
C SER A 41 -7.65 10.73 -7.80
N ASP A 42 -8.38 11.67 -8.40
CA ASP A 42 -9.44 12.41 -7.70
C ASP A 42 -10.51 11.48 -7.11
N GLU A 43 -10.74 10.34 -7.76
CA GLU A 43 -11.70 9.32 -7.33
C GLU A 43 -11.28 8.61 -6.03
N THR A 44 -9.98 8.44 -5.77
CA THR A 44 -9.46 7.62 -4.66
C THR A 44 -8.77 8.42 -3.56
N ALA A 45 -8.39 9.68 -3.85
CA ALA A 45 -7.66 10.55 -2.92
C ALA A 45 -8.38 10.68 -1.57
N GLY A 46 -9.70 10.89 -1.60
CA GLY A 46 -10.53 11.08 -0.41
C GLY A 46 -11.01 9.80 0.30
N ILE A 47 -10.77 8.62 -0.27
CA ILE A 47 -11.32 7.36 0.27
C ILE A 47 -10.50 6.91 1.49
N THR A 48 -11.09 6.76 2.66
CA THR A 48 -10.38 6.16 3.81
C THR A 48 -10.47 4.63 3.81
N GLY A 49 -9.68 3.96 4.64
CA GLY A 49 -9.81 2.50 4.83
C GLY A 49 -11.20 2.10 5.34
N LEU A 50 -11.87 2.95 6.13
CA LEU A 50 -13.26 2.73 6.55
C LEU A 50 -14.23 2.85 5.37
N ASP A 51 -13.98 3.78 4.44
CA ASP A 51 -14.80 3.92 3.24
C ASP A 51 -14.64 2.74 2.29
N ALA A 52 -13.45 2.15 2.19
CA ALA A 52 -13.24 0.90 1.46
C ALA A 52 -14.13 -0.24 2.00
N VAL A 53 -14.22 -0.39 3.33
CA VAL A 53 -15.15 -1.36 3.96
C VAL A 53 -16.61 -1.04 3.62
N ARG A 54 -16.99 0.25 3.59
CA ARG A 54 -18.35 0.66 3.19
C ARG A 54 -18.63 0.38 1.72
N LEU A 55 -17.65 0.56 0.84
CA LEU A 55 -17.77 0.22 -0.58
C LEU A 55 -18.00 -1.28 -0.78
N TRP A 56 -17.28 -2.13 -0.05
CA TRP A 56 -17.53 -3.57 -0.05
C TRP A 56 -18.96 -3.91 0.38
N ASN A 57 -19.42 -3.36 1.51
CA ASN A 57 -20.79 -3.59 2.00
C ASN A 57 -21.87 -3.09 1.02
N LYS A 58 -21.60 -2.02 0.27
CA LYS A 58 -22.51 -1.52 -0.78
C LYS A 58 -22.55 -2.48 -1.97
N TYR A 59 -21.39 -3.01 -2.38
CA TYR A 59 -21.31 -4.01 -3.42
C TYR A 59 -22.06 -5.29 -3.06
N GLU A 60 -21.90 -5.80 -1.83
CA GLU A 60 -22.66 -6.98 -1.36
C GLU A 60 -24.18 -6.77 -1.38
N ARG A 61 -24.64 -5.51 -1.35
CA ARG A 61 -26.06 -5.13 -1.49
C ARG A 61 -26.49 -4.87 -2.93
N GLY A 62 -25.65 -5.18 -3.92
CA GLY A 62 -25.95 -5.08 -5.35
C GLY A 62 -25.47 -3.81 -6.04
N ASN A 63 -24.65 -2.96 -5.39
CA ASN A 63 -24.08 -1.78 -6.04
C ASN A 63 -22.75 -2.12 -6.74
N SER A 64 -22.82 -2.41 -8.05
CA SER A 64 -21.63 -2.73 -8.85
C SER A 64 -20.63 -1.57 -9.00
N GLU A 65 -21.09 -0.31 -9.05
CA GLU A 65 -20.22 0.86 -9.13
C GLU A 65 -19.32 1.01 -7.89
N ALA A 66 -19.82 0.60 -6.72
CA ALA A 66 -19.04 0.58 -5.49
C ALA A 66 -17.86 -0.40 -5.57
N LEU A 67 -18.03 -1.53 -6.28
CA LEU A 67 -16.95 -2.48 -6.54
C LEU A 67 -15.90 -1.86 -7.47
N GLU A 68 -16.30 -1.17 -8.53
CA GLU A 68 -15.36 -0.53 -9.45
C GLU A 68 -14.48 0.49 -8.72
N THR A 69 -15.08 1.30 -7.84
CA THR A 69 -14.33 2.26 -7.03
C THR A 69 -13.39 1.56 -6.04
N LEU A 70 -13.86 0.49 -5.40
CA LEU A 70 -13.04 -0.30 -4.48
C LEU A 70 -11.85 -0.96 -5.18
N ILE A 71 -12.05 -1.48 -6.40
CA ILE A 71 -10.99 -2.05 -7.22
C ILE A 71 -9.95 -0.97 -7.52
N LYS A 72 -10.36 0.20 -8.02
CA LYS A 72 -9.44 1.31 -8.32
C LYS A 72 -8.62 1.71 -7.08
N TYR A 73 -9.28 1.86 -5.94
CA TYR A 73 -8.63 2.16 -4.66
C TYR A 73 -7.54 1.13 -4.30
N ASN A 74 -7.88 -0.15 -4.34
CA ASN A 74 -6.94 -1.23 -4.01
C ASN A 74 -5.82 -1.39 -5.05
N THR A 75 -6.11 -1.14 -6.33
CA THR A 75 -5.11 -1.14 -7.40
C THR A 75 -4.07 -0.05 -7.17
N GLU A 76 -4.50 1.16 -6.81
CA GLU A 76 -3.57 2.24 -6.47
C GLU A 76 -2.70 1.89 -5.27
N ASP A 77 -3.24 1.26 -4.22
CA ASP A 77 -2.45 0.81 -3.07
C ASP A 77 -1.31 -0.13 -3.51
N VAL A 78 -1.58 -1.10 -4.39
CA VAL A 78 -0.56 -2.04 -4.90
C VAL A 78 0.46 -1.36 -5.80
N VAL A 79 0.00 -0.56 -6.76
CA VAL A 79 0.89 0.15 -7.71
C VAL A 79 1.78 1.16 -6.98
N ASN A 80 1.26 1.82 -5.94
CA ASN A 80 2.01 2.79 -5.19
C ASN A 80 3.05 2.15 -4.27
N LEU A 81 2.81 0.94 -3.74
CA LEU A 81 3.83 0.20 -2.98
C LEU A 81 5.10 -0.02 -3.82
N GLU A 82 4.97 -0.41 -5.08
CA GLU A 82 6.12 -0.56 -5.99
C GLU A 82 6.89 0.75 -6.15
N LYS A 83 6.17 1.86 -6.42
CA LYS A 83 6.79 3.19 -6.56
C LYS A 83 7.51 3.62 -5.29
N ILE A 84 6.91 3.38 -4.12
CA ILE A 84 7.51 3.70 -2.82
C ILE A 84 8.84 2.96 -2.67
N ILE A 85 8.90 1.67 -2.98
CA ILE A 85 10.16 0.90 -2.93
C ILE A 85 11.19 1.53 -3.86
N GLN A 86 10.83 1.78 -5.12
CA GLN A 86 11.75 2.36 -6.10
C GLN A 86 12.34 3.70 -5.63
N MET A 87 11.51 4.57 -5.02
CA MET A 87 11.93 5.87 -4.50
C MET A 87 12.78 5.78 -3.22
N THR A 88 12.56 4.76 -2.39
CA THR A 88 13.15 4.68 -1.05
C THR A 88 14.30 3.69 -0.94
N HIS A 89 14.41 2.74 -1.87
CA HIS A 89 15.41 1.69 -1.87
C HIS A 89 16.85 2.22 -1.72
N PRO A 90 17.32 3.27 -2.44
CA PRO A 90 18.68 3.78 -2.24
C PRO A 90 18.95 4.20 -0.79
N ARG A 91 17.99 4.89 -0.16
CA ARG A 91 18.09 5.33 1.25
C ARG A 91 18.06 4.16 2.23
N MET A 92 17.31 3.10 1.92
CA MET A 92 17.30 1.88 2.73
C MET A 92 18.68 1.21 2.73
N ILE A 93 19.31 1.07 1.56
CA ILE A 93 20.64 0.50 1.44
C ILE A 93 21.68 1.34 2.19
N GLU A 94 21.64 2.66 2.05
CA GLU A 94 22.54 3.56 2.78
C GLU A 94 22.38 3.43 4.31
N GLN A 95 21.16 3.25 4.80
CA GLN A 95 20.91 3.09 6.23
C GLN A 95 21.45 1.76 6.74
N GLU A 96 21.19 0.64 6.05
CA GLU A 96 21.70 -0.67 6.46
C GLU A 96 23.24 -0.73 6.42
N LEU A 97 23.88 -0.07 5.44
CA LEU A 97 25.34 0.02 5.40
C LEU A 97 25.94 0.87 6.53
N LYS A 98 25.19 1.83 7.07
CA LYS A 98 25.61 2.60 8.25
C LYS A 98 25.47 1.78 9.52
N ASP A 99 24.37 1.03 9.66
CA ASP A 99 24.10 0.21 10.84
C ASP A 99 25.12 -0.95 10.99
N CYS A 100 25.77 -1.37 9.91
CA CYS A 100 26.83 -2.39 9.90
C CYS A 100 28.24 -1.88 10.28
N LYS A 101 28.45 -0.57 10.42
CA LYS A 101 29.74 0.05 10.78
C LYS A 101 29.77 0.45 12.25
#